data_AF-A0A7Y2CA33-F1
#
_entry.id   AF-A0A7Y2CA33-F1
#
_cell.length_a   1.000
_cell.length_b   1.000
_cell.length_c   1.000
_cell.angle_alpha   90.00
_cell.angle_beta   90.00
_cell.angle_gamma   90.00
#
_symmetry.space_group_name_H-M   'P 1'
#
loop_
_entity.id
_entity.type
_entity.pdbx_description
1 polymer ?
#
loop_
_entity_poly.entity_id
_entity_poly.type
_entity_poly.pdbx_seq_one_letter_code
_entity_poly.pdbx_strand_id
1 'polypeptide(L)'
;MDDPTKSRQILEQHAFLDLDEDGYPEPYIIVVDKASRKVLRIVARYLDVTTEQGVKRKKLEDQIKLIEIQVQAIMQQIPQPQQGQQVPPEALQAIQQAEAKIQELRGTQQKLLEQAKKLEADNKKNPNVLRIEPREYYTKYSFIPSPDGGFYDLGLGALLGPLNDSVNTMINQLIDSGTLNNGSHGFIGRGARIQGGKLRFTDPFEWKRVNVSGQNLRDSLVPLPVNPPSPVLFNLLSLLINYAERVSSVNDAMAGSNPGQNTPAYNYHAMLEQGMQVFNGIFKRCYRGFRKELTKLYRLNAIHLNPIEYFETMDGQAQVLQSDYKGDPKDIVPASDPNAFSNMESQMKANFLAERAAITPGYNTPAVERRLLEAMDIPDFQEVYPTDEKGQPVIPPPQNPELELQMIEEERKTKESQLRAATNQFTAESKAMVDQSVILLNQVKAELMPAEVAIKKFQALTDRSKAITDEYLRETELLLEDKRDKAAPEGPAD
;
A
#
# COMPACT_ATOMS: atom_id res chain seq x y z
N MET A 1 -38.77 4.36 -51.16
CA MET A 1 -38.97 4.45 -49.70
C MET A 1 -37.92 3.56 -49.07
N ASP A 2 -37.08 4.09 -48.18
CA ASP A 2 -36.06 3.31 -47.49
C ASP A 2 -36.73 2.27 -46.58
N ASP A 3 -36.34 1.00 -46.73
CA ASP A 3 -36.82 -0.11 -45.91
C ASP A 3 -36.42 0.11 -44.44
N PRO A 4 -37.38 0.24 -43.51
CA PRO A 4 -37.11 0.51 -42.09
C PRO A 4 -36.42 -0.67 -41.38
N THR A 5 -36.35 -1.86 -41.98
CA THR A 5 -35.72 -3.05 -41.39
C THR A 5 -34.26 -3.23 -41.75
N LYS A 6 -33.72 -2.39 -42.64
CA LYS A 6 -32.32 -2.49 -43.07
C LYS A 6 -31.38 -2.08 -41.93
N SER A 7 -30.51 -3.01 -41.51
CA SER A 7 -29.47 -2.75 -40.51
C SER A 7 -28.60 -1.56 -40.94
N ARG A 8 -28.49 -0.55 -40.07
CA ARG A 8 -27.68 0.66 -40.29
C ARG A 8 -26.47 0.62 -39.37
N GLN A 9 -25.29 0.91 -39.93
CA GLN A 9 -24.08 1.06 -39.14
C GLN A 9 -23.94 2.52 -38.71
N ILE A 10 -24.11 2.78 -37.43
CA ILE A 10 -24.00 4.11 -36.83
C ILE A 10 -22.60 4.28 -36.26
N LEU A 11 -21.97 5.43 -36.52
CA LEU A 11 -20.68 5.82 -35.96
C LEU A 11 -20.92 6.96 -34.97
N GLU A 12 -20.42 6.81 -33.75
CA GLU A 12 -20.38 7.89 -32.76
C GLU A 12 -18.94 8.43 -32.66
N GLN A 13 -18.79 9.74 -32.82
CA GLN A 13 -17.51 10.43 -32.79
C GLN A 13 -17.50 11.48 -31.69
N HIS A 14 -16.40 11.50 -30.96
CA HIS A 14 -16.16 12.34 -29.80
C HIS A 14 -15.11 13.39 -30.21
N ALA A 15 -15.55 14.59 -30.57
CA ALA A 15 -14.70 15.60 -31.20
C ALA A 15 -14.80 16.97 -30.50
N PHE A 16 -13.88 17.87 -30.82
CA PHE A 16 -13.95 19.28 -30.43
C PHE A 16 -14.32 20.09 -31.68
N LEU A 17 -15.44 20.81 -31.63
CA LEU A 17 -15.96 21.62 -32.73
C LEU A 17 -16.38 22.99 -32.21
N ASP A 18 -16.07 24.02 -32.98
CA ASP A 18 -16.57 25.38 -32.79
C ASP A 18 -17.83 25.53 -33.67
N LEU A 19 -19.02 25.41 -33.06
CA LEU A 19 -20.30 25.45 -33.79
C LEU A 19 -20.93 26.85 -33.80
N ASP A 20 -20.51 27.72 -32.88
CA ASP A 20 -20.97 29.09 -32.70
C ASP A 20 -19.98 30.14 -33.24
N GLU A 21 -18.85 29.70 -33.77
CA GLU A 21 -17.81 30.52 -34.41
C GLU A 21 -17.20 31.55 -33.44
N ASP A 22 -17.14 31.21 -32.15
CA ASP A 22 -16.60 32.08 -31.11
C ASP A 22 -15.07 31.96 -30.98
N GLY A 23 -14.45 31.05 -31.75
CA GLY A 23 -13.03 30.77 -31.77
C GLY A 23 -12.57 29.70 -30.78
N TYR A 24 -13.48 29.12 -30.00
CA TYR A 24 -13.19 28.09 -28.99
C TYR A 24 -13.90 26.78 -29.31
N PRO A 25 -13.17 25.73 -29.74
CA PRO A 25 -13.81 24.46 -30.07
C PRO A 25 -14.30 23.75 -28.81
N GLU A 26 -15.60 23.53 -28.72
CA GLU A 26 -16.27 22.86 -27.60
C GLU A 26 -16.36 21.35 -27.83
N PRO A 27 -16.39 20.53 -26.76
CA PRO A 27 -16.52 19.09 -26.90
C PRO A 27 -17.96 18.70 -27.30
N TYR A 28 -18.10 17.95 -28.39
CA TYR A 28 -19.37 17.43 -28.92
C TYR A 28 -19.32 15.92 -29.20
N ILE A 29 -20.49 15.28 -29.12
CA ILE A 29 -20.74 13.93 -29.62
C ILE A 29 -21.55 14.01 -30.90
N ILE A 30 -20.99 13.48 -31.98
CA ILE A 30 -21.59 13.49 -33.31
C ILE A 30 -21.91 12.05 -33.69
N VAL A 31 -23.17 11.81 -34.06
CA VAL A 31 -23.62 10.51 -34.53
C VAL A 31 -23.86 10.60 -36.04
N VAL A 32 -23.21 9.74 -36.79
CA VAL A 32 -23.25 9.72 -38.26
C VAL A 32 -23.66 8.34 -38.73
N ASP A 33 -24.56 8.26 -39.72
CA ASP A 33 -24.80 7.02 -40.44
C ASP A 33 -23.66 6.77 -41.44
N LYS A 34 -22.96 5.65 -41.29
CA LYS A 34 -21.81 5.31 -42.15
C LYS A 34 -22.18 5.21 -43.62
N ALA A 35 -23.37 4.70 -43.92
CA ALA A 35 -23.80 4.47 -45.30
C ALA A 35 -24.18 5.79 -46.00
N SER A 36 -25.08 6.57 -45.39
CA SER A 36 -25.54 7.84 -45.98
C SER A 36 -24.59 9.02 -45.79
N ARG A 37 -23.61 8.90 -44.88
CA ARG A 37 -22.70 9.98 -44.44
C ARG A 37 -23.44 11.20 -43.89
N LYS A 38 -24.68 11.03 -43.46
CA LYS A 38 -25.49 12.10 -42.86
C LYS A 38 -25.32 12.13 -41.36
N VAL A 39 -25.26 13.33 -40.81
CA VAL A 39 -25.32 13.56 -39.36
C VAL A 39 -26.75 13.26 -38.89
N LEU A 40 -26.85 12.39 -37.88
CA LEU A 40 -28.11 12.01 -37.25
C LEU A 40 -28.36 12.79 -35.96
N ARG A 41 -27.30 13.05 -35.19
CA ARG A 41 -27.40 13.70 -33.87
C ARG A 41 -26.11 14.43 -33.52
N ILE A 42 -26.24 15.61 -32.92
CA ILE A 42 -25.14 16.35 -32.27
C ILE A 42 -25.59 16.64 -30.83
N VAL A 43 -24.75 16.31 -29.85
CA VAL A 43 -25.02 16.54 -28.42
C VAL A 43 -23.79 17.14 -27.77
N ALA A 44 -23.98 18.19 -26.96
CA ALA A 44 -22.92 18.81 -26.17
C ALA A 44 -22.30 17.81 -25.18
N ARG A 45 -20.97 17.79 -25.09
CA ARG A 45 -20.17 16.88 -24.27
C ARG A 45 -19.39 17.63 -23.19
N TYR A 46 -20.04 18.58 -22.52
CA TYR A 46 -19.50 19.33 -21.39
C TYR A 46 -20.53 19.44 -20.26
N LEU A 47 -20.04 19.64 -19.03
CA LEU A 47 -20.88 19.83 -17.85
C LEU A 47 -21.18 21.30 -17.61
N ASP A 48 -20.14 22.12 -17.64
CA ASP A 48 -20.21 23.56 -17.36
C ASP A 48 -19.22 24.32 -18.24
N VAL A 49 -19.61 25.55 -18.60
CA VAL A 49 -18.81 26.50 -19.39
C VAL A 49 -18.61 27.73 -18.51
N THR A 50 -17.39 27.88 -18.01
CA THR A 50 -17.04 29.02 -17.17
C THR A 50 -16.60 30.18 -18.06
N THR A 51 -17.40 31.26 -18.10
CA THR A 51 -17.07 32.50 -18.83
C THR A 51 -16.61 33.60 -17.88
N GLU A 52 -15.79 34.53 -18.36
CA GLU A 52 -15.30 35.66 -17.55
C GLU A 52 -16.47 36.52 -17.05
N GLN A 53 -17.46 36.76 -17.92
CA GLN A 53 -18.69 37.44 -17.57
C GLN A 53 -19.48 36.65 -16.51
N GLY A 54 -19.52 35.32 -16.61
CA GLY A 54 -20.15 34.43 -15.63
C GLY A 54 -19.53 34.53 -14.23
N VAL A 55 -18.20 34.59 -14.14
CA VAL A 55 -17.49 34.78 -12.86
C VAL A 55 -17.79 36.16 -12.26
N LYS A 56 -17.77 37.22 -13.07
CA LYS A 56 -18.11 38.58 -12.63
C LYS A 56 -19.57 38.65 -12.15
N ARG A 57 -20.49 38.01 -12.86
CA ARG A 57 -21.89 37.87 -12.48
C ARG A 57 -22.05 37.16 -11.14
N LYS A 58 -21.38 36.03 -10.93
CA LYS A 58 -21.46 35.27 -9.67
C LYS A 58 -21.00 36.11 -8.46
N LYS A 59 -19.92 36.89 -8.63
CA LYS A 59 -19.47 37.85 -7.59
C LYS A 59 -20.53 38.92 -7.28
N LEU A 60 -21.23 39.44 -8.29
CA LEU A 60 -22.32 40.40 -8.09
C LEU A 60 -23.52 39.74 -7.41
N GLU A 61 -23.87 38.51 -7.77
CA GLU A 61 -24.94 37.75 -7.11
C GLU A 61 -24.64 37.48 -5.63
N ASP A 62 -23.39 37.16 -5.30
CA ASP A 62 -22.96 36.99 -3.91
C ASP A 62 -23.04 38.31 -3.12
N GLN A 63 -22.68 39.43 -3.74
CA GLN A 63 -22.87 40.77 -3.14
C GLN A 63 -24.36 41.10 -2.93
N ILE A 64 -25.22 40.76 -3.90
CA ILE A 64 -26.67 40.94 -3.79
C ILE A 64 -27.23 40.13 -2.62
N LYS A 65 -26.84 38.86 -2.48
CA LYS A 65 -27.24 38.02 -1.34
C LYS A 65 -26.78 38.60 -0.01
N LEU A 66 -25.55 39.11 0.07
CA LEU A 66 -25.03 39.74 1.27
C LEU A 66 -25.85 40.97 1.68
N ILE A 67 -26.22 41.80 0.71
CA ILE A 67 -27.09 42.96 0.92
C ILE A 67 -28.49 42.51 1.38
N GLU A 68 -29.02 41.44 0.79
CA GLU A 68 -30.33 40.90 1.17
C GLU A 68 -30.35 40.42 2.62
N ILE A 69 -29.28 39.74 3.06
CA ILE A 69 -29.07 39.34 4.46
C ILE A 69 -28.97 40.57 5.37
N GLN A 70 -28.24 41.61 4.97
CA GLN A 70 -28.14 42.86 5.74
C GLN A 70 -29.50 43.56 5.87
N VAL A 71 -30.29 43.61 4.81
CA VAL A 71 -31.64 44.19 4.83
C VAL A 71 -32.55 43.39 5.77
N GLN A 72 -32.51 42.06 5.72
CA GLN A 72 -33.27 41.21 6.64
C GLN A 72 -32.85 41.41 8.10
N ALA A 73 -31.54 41.52 8.37
CA ALA A 73 -31.02 41.76 9.71
C ALA A 73 -31.49 43.13 10.26
N ILE A 74 -31.48 44.18 9.44
CA ILE A 74 -31.98 45.50 9.83
C ILE A 74 -33.49 45.43 10.10
N MET A 75 -34.26 44.73 9.27
CA MET A 75 -35.70 44.57 9.47
C MET A 75 -36.05 43.83 10.78
N GLN A 76 -35.25 42.85 11.19
CA GLN A 76 -35.44 42.13 12.45
C GLN A 76 -35.10 42.98 13.69
N GLN A 77 -34.26 44.00 13.54
CA GLN A 77 -33.89 44.93 14.61
C GLN A 77 -34.93 46.04 14.83
N ILE A 78 -35.92 46.17 13.95
CA ILE A 78 -37.01 47.14 14.11
C ILE A 78 -38.00 46.60 15.15
N PRO A 79 -38.20 47.28 16.30
CA PRO A 79 -39.17 46.86 17.31
C PRO A 79 -40.59 46.93 16.73
N GLN A 80 -41.36 45.84 16.80
CA GLN A 80 -42.79 45.91 16.46
C GLN A 80 -43.52 46.72 17.55
N PRO A 81 -44.31 47.75 17.19
CA PRO A 81 -45.06 48.52 18.17
C PRO A 81 -46.10 47.61 18.85
N GLN A 82 -46.01 47.46 20.17
CA GLN A 82 -47.07 46.86 20.97
C GLN A 82 -48.31 47.75 20.87
N GLN A 83 -49.46 47.16 20.52
CA GLN A 83 -50.72 47.87 20.32
C GLN A 83 -51.06 48.72 21.56
N GLY A 84 -51.05 50.05 21.41
CA GLY A 84 -51.66 50.98 22.37
C GLY A 84 -50.73 51.95 23.14
N GLN A 85 -49.41 51.99 22.91
CA GLN A 85 -48.53 53.01 23.50
C GLN A 85 -47.96 53.98 22.45
N GLN A 86 -47.95 55.29 22.79
CA GLN A 86 -47.30 56.31 21.97
C GLN A 86 -45.82 55.99 21.82
N VAL A 87 -45.39 55.87 20.57
CA VAL A 87 -44.00 55.55 20.20
C VAL A 87 -43.08 56.66 20.77
N PRO A 88 -42.04 56.33 21.56
CA PRO A 88 -41.07 57.32 22.01
C PRO A 88 -40.45 58.05 20.79
N PRO A 89 -40.23 59.37 20.83
CA PRO A 89 -39.65 60.11 19.71
C PRO A 89 -38.27 59.57 19.26
N GLU A 90 -37.49 58.98 20.17
CA GLU A 90 -36.24 58.26 19.84
C GLU A 90 -36.48 57.00 19.00
N ALA A 91 -37.52 56.21 19.30
CA ALA A 91 -37.85 55.01 18.54
C ALA A 91 -38.36 55.35 17.13
N LEU A 92 -39.05 56.49 16.98
CA LEU A 92 -39.48 56.99 15.67
C LEU A 92 -38.28 57.41 14.79
N GLN A 93 -37.27 58.06 15.38
CA GLN A 93 -36.03 58.41 14.69
C GLN A 93 -35.22 57.16 14.30
N ALA A 94 -35.14 56.15 15.17
CA ALA A 94 -34.46 54.89 14.87
C ALA A 94 -35.14 54.13 13.72
N ILE A 95 -36.48 54.13 13.65
CA ILE A 95 -37.24 53.53 12.55
C ILE A 95 -37.00 54.29 11.24
N GLN A 96 -37.04 55.63 11.26
CA GLN A 96 -36.77 56.46 10.07
C GLN A 96 -35.34 56.27 9.55
N GLN A 97 -34.35 56.17 10.45
CA GLN A 97 -32.95 55.89 10.07
C GLN A 97 -32.78 54.47 9.50
N ALA A 98 -33.45 53.47 10.09
CA ALA A 98 -33.44 52.10 9.58
C ALA A 98 -34.11 52.00 8.20
N GLU A 99 -35.25 52.68 7.99
CA GLU A 99 -35.93 52.74 6.69
C GLU A 99 -35.08 53.44 5.62
N ALA A 100 -34.44 54.56 5.95
CA ALA A 100 -33.55 55.26 5.03
C ALA A 100 -32.36 54.38 4.59
N LYS A 101 -31.76 53.64 5.54
CA LYS A 101 -30.67 52.70 5.26
C LYS A 101 -31.12 51.50 4.43
N ILE A 102 -32.33 50.97 4.66
CA ILE A 102 -32.93 49.92 3.83
C ILE A 102 -33.18 50.43 2.41
N GLN A 103 -33.67 51.66 2.23
CA GLN A 103 -33.87 52.24 0.90
C GLN A 103 -32.55 52.40 0.15
N GLU A 104 -31.49 52.84 0.83
CA GLU A 104 -30.15 52.94 0.24
C GLU A 104 -29.61 51.57 -0.20
N LEU A 105 -29.70 50.56 0.66
CA LEU A 105 -29.28 49.18 0.37
C LEU A 105 -30.09 48.55 -0.76
N ARG A 106 -31.40 48.82 -0.85
CA ARG A 106 -32.23 48.39 -1.99
C ARG A 106 -31.84 49.11 -3.28
N GLY A 107 -31.47 50.39 -3.20
CA GLY A 107 -30.96 51.15 -4.34
C GLY A 107 -29.63 50.60 -4.87
N THR A 108 -28.71 50.19 -3.99
CA THR A 108 -27.46 49.53 -4.39
C THR A 108 -27.72 48.13 -4.95
N GLN A 109 -28.63 47.36 -4.34
CA GLN A 109 -29.07 46.05 -4.85
C GLN A 109 -29.60 46.14 -6.29
N GLN A 110 -30.45 47.13 -6.59
CA GLN A 110 -30.99 47.34 -7.94
C GLN A 110 -29.90 47.66 -8.97
N LYS A 111 -28.92 48.51 -8.63
CA LYS A 111 -27.78 48.82 -9.51
C LYS A 111 -26.94 47.59 -9.82
N LEU A 112 -26.65 46.76 -8.80
CA LEU A 112 -25.90 45.51 -8.98
C LEU A 112 -26.68 44.51 -9.84
N LEU A 113 -28.00 44.42 -9.67
CA LEU A 113 -28.87 43.57 -10.48
C LEU A 113 -28.87 44.01 -11.96
N GLU A 114 -28.88 45.32 -12.22
CA GLU A 114 -28.81 45.85 -13.58
C GLU A 114 -27.45 45.56 -14.23
N GLN A 115 -26.35 45.68 -13.47
CA GLN A 115 -25.01 45.28 -13.93
C GLN A 115 -24.94 43.78 -14.24
N ALA A 116 -25.52 42.93 -13.39
CA ALA A 116 -25.57 41.48 -13.63
C ALA A 116 -26.35 41.14 -14.92
N LYS A 117 -27.48 41.83 -15.18
CA LYS A 117 -28.24 41.66 -16.43
C LYS A 117 -27.47 42.11 -17.67
N LYS A 118 -26.71 43.20 -17.59
CA LYS A 118 -25.83 43.67 -18.69
C LYS A 118 -24.76 42.62 -19.00
N LEU A 119 -24.09 42.09 -17.98
CA LEU A 119 -23.10 41.02 -18.14
C LEU A 119 -23.70 39.74 -18.73
N GLU A 120 -24.94 39.39 -18.38
CA GLU A 120 -25.64 38.25 -18.98
C GLU A 120 -25.97 38.46 -20.46
N ALA A 121 -26.38 39.68 -20.85
CA ALA A 121 -26.62 40.03 -22.24
C ALA A 121 -25.31 40.04 -23.06
N ASP A 122 -24.22 40.52 -22.46
CA ASP A 122 -22.89 40.52 -23.09
C ASP A 122 -22.36 39.09 -23.26
N ASN A 123 -22.55 38.22 -22.26
CA ASN A 123 -22.17 36.81 -22.32
C ASN A 123 -22.90 36.04 -23.43
N LYS A 124 -24.16 36.39 -23.74
CA LYS A 124 -24.90 35.77 -24.84
C LYS A 124 -24.44 36.22 -26.23
N LYS A 125 -23.82 37.41 -26.33
CA LYS A 125 -23.37 37.97 -27.61
C LYS A 125 -21.94 37.55 -27.94
N ASN A 126 -21.04 37.66 -26.98
CA ASN A 126 -19.62 37.35 -27.13
C ASN A 126 -19.12 36.67 -25.84
N PRO A 127 -19.34 35.36 -25.67
CA PRO A 127 -18.85 34.65 -24.50
C PRO A 127 -17.32 34.67 -24.47
N ASN A 128 -16.72 35.20 -23.40
CA ASN A 128 -15.27 35.03 -23.20
C ASN A 128 -15.05 33.78 -22.36
N VAL A 129 -14.82 32.65 -23.03
CA VAL A 129 -14.73 31.33 -22.40
C VAL A 129 -13.37 31.19 -21.69
N LEU A 130 -13.41 30.96 -20.37
CA LEU A 130 -12.20 30.73 -19.56
C LEU A 130 -11.88 29.24 -19.41
N ARG A 131 -12.91 28.40 -19.21
CA ARG A 131 -12.76 26.97 -19.01
C ARG A 131 -14.01 26.23 -19.43
N ILE A 132 -13.85 25.20 -20.25
CA ILE A 132 -14.89 24.21 -20.54
C ILE A 132 -14.52 22.94 -19.79
N GLU A 133 -15.46 22.41 -19.00
CA GLU A 133 -15.29 21.10 -18.35
C GLU A 133 -15.87 19.98 -19.24
N PRO A 134 -15.04 19.23 -20.00
CA PRO A 134 -15.53 18.17 -20.84
C PRO A 134 -16.09 17.02 -20.00
N ARG A 135 -17.18 16.43 -20.48
CA ARG A 135 -17.78 15.24 -19.89
C ARG A 135 -17.16 13.98 -20.50
N GLU A 136 -16.31 13.30 -19.76
CA GLU A 136 -15.71 12.03 -20.17
C GLU A 136 -16.65 10.85 -19.88
N TYR A 137 -17.17 10.18 -20.92
CA TYR A 137 -18.00 8.99 -20.76
C TYR A 137 -17.17 7.71 -20.58
N TYR A 138 -16.00 7.63 -21.21
CA TYR A 138 -15.15 6.44 -21.20
C TYR A 138 -14.00 6.62 -20.23
N THR A 139 -13.70 5.57 -19.46
CA THR A 139 -12.49 5.52 -18.63
C THR A 139 -11.48 4.62 -19.31
N LYS A 140 -10.29 5.18 -19.57
CA LYS A 140 -9.18 4.45 -20.15
C LYS A 140 -8.36 3.79 -19.05
N TYR A 141 -8.20 2.47 -19.15
CA TYR A 141 -7.22 1.72 -18.37
C TYR A 141 -5.92 1.63 -19.15
N SER A 142 -4.83 2.09 -18.54
CA SER A 142 -3.54 2.25 -19.19
C SER A 142 -2.52 1.28 -18.58
N PHE A 143 -1.95 0.40 -19.42
CA PHE A 143 -0.85 -0.46 -19.01
C PHE A 143 0.48 0.28 -19.10
N ILE A 144 0.95 0.54 -20.33
CA ILE A 144 2.10 1.41 -20.62
C ILE A 144 1.64 2.50 -21.59
N PRO A 145 1.78 3.79 -21.23
CA PRO A 145 1.40 4.89 -22.12
C PRO A 145 2.21 4.79 -23.41
N SER A 146 1.56 5.06 -24.54
CA SER A 146 2.26 5.11 -25.83
C SER A 146 3.42 6.11 -25.76
N PRO A 147 4.64 5.74 -26.19
CA PRO A 147 5.80 6.64 -26.24
C PRO A 147 5.54 7.88 -27.10
N ASP A 148 4.70 7.74 -28.13
CA ASP A 148 4.31 8.79 -29.07
C ASP A 148 3.20 9.70 -28.55
N GLY A 149 2.68 9.47 -27.34
CA GLY A 149 1.56 10.24 -26.78
C GLY A 149 0.20 9.99 -27.45
N GLY A 150 0.11 8.99 -28.32
CA GLY A 150 -1.14 8.51 -28.92
C GLY A 150 -2.18 7.98 -27.91
N PHE A 151 -3.38 7.71 -28.41
CA PHE A 151 -4.46 7.22 -27.57
C PHE A 151 -4.30 5.74 -27.17
N TYR A 152 -3.70 4.91 -28.02
CA TYR A 152 -3.58 3.47 -27.79
C TYR A 152 -2.31 3.14 -27.01
N ASP A 153 -2.49 2.60 -25.82
CA ASP A 153 -1.40 2.19 -24.96
C ASP A 153 -0.79 0.86 -25.39
N LEU A 154 0.47 0.65 -25.00
CA LEU A 154 1.17 -0.60 -25.22
C LEU A 154 0.75 -1.61 -24.16
N GLY A 155 0.24 -2.77 -24.60
CA GLY A 155 -0.01 -3.92 -23.74
C GLY A 155 1.23 -4.79 -23.58
N LEU A 156 1.22 -5.68 -22.59
CA LEU A 156 2.31 -6.64 -22.35
C LEU A 156 2.58 -7.54 -23.56
N GLY A 157 1.53 -7.95 -24.28
CA GLY A 157 1.66 -8.77 -25.49
C GLY A 157 2.43 -8.08 -26.62
N ALA A 158 2.35 -6.75 -26.73
CA ALA A 158 3.13 -6.01 -27.72
C ALA A 158 4.64 -6.02 -27.41
N LEU A 159 5.01 -6.18 -26.14
CA LEU A 159 6.41 -6.32 -25.71
C LEU A 159 6.94 -7.74 -25.93
N LEU A 160 6.12 -8.76 -25.66
CA LEU A 160 6.54 -10.16 -25.76
C LEU A 160 6.41 -10.75 -27.17
N GLY A 161 5.58 -10.17 -28.04
CA GLY A 161 5.32 -10.68 -29.39
C GLY A 161 6.60 -10.94 -30.21
N PRO A 162 7.47 -9.94 -30.42
CA PRO A 162 8.69 -10.11 -31.21
C PRO A 162 9.66 -11.15 -30.62
N LEU A 163 9.74 -11.26 -29.29
CA LEU A 163 10.56 -12.25 -28.61
C LEU A 163 10.00 -13.66 -28.82
N ASN A 164 8.69 -13.83 -28.67
CA ASN A 164 8.02 -15.12 -28.89
C ASN A 164 8.14 -15.59 -30.34
N ASP A 165 7.97 -14.68 -31.32
CA ASP A 165 8.14 -15.01 -32.74
C ASP A 165 9.58 -15.45 -33.07
N SER A 166 10.56 -14.80 -32.44
CA SER A 166 11.98 -15.16 -32.57
C SER A 166 12.25 -16.53 -31.94
N VAL A 167 11.77 -16.77 -30.71
CA VAL A 167 11.87 -18.05 -30.01
C VAL A 167 11.24 -19.18 -30.83
N ASN A 168 10.04 -18.98 -31.36
CA ASN A 168 9.34 -19.96 -32.20
C ASN A 168 10.15 -20.31 -33.45
N THR A 169 10.70 -19.29 -34.14
CA THR A 169 11.52 -19.48 -35.34
C THR A 169 12.77 -20.30 -35.01
N MET A 170 13.43 -20.00 -33.90
CA MET A 170 14.63 -20.70 -33.46
C MET A 170 14.37 -22.14 -33.05
N ILE A 171 13.27 -22.39 -32.32
CA ILE A 171 12.83 -23.75 -31.97
C ILE A 171 12.61 -24.56 -33.24
N ASN A 172 11.88 -24.02 -34.22
CA ASN A 172 11.64 -24.70 -35.49
C ASN A 172 12.96 -25.04 -36.21
N GLN A 173 13.88 -24.09 -36.33
CA GLN A 173 15.18 -24.32 -36.98
C GLN A 173 16.02 -25.39 -36.27
N LEU A 174 16.02 -25.41 -34.93
CA LEU A 174 16.76 -26.39 -34.14
C LEU A 174 16.14 -27.79 -34.26
N ILE A 175 14.80 -27.89 -34.21
CA ILE A 175 14.08 -29.15 -34.39
C ILE A 175 14.30 -29.68 -35.81
N ASP A 176 14.14 -28.84 -36.84
CA ASP A 176 14.31 -29.24 -38.24
C ASP A 176 15.74 -29.72 -38.52
N SER A 177 16.75 -28.99 -38.04
CA SER A 177 18.15 -29.41 -38.12
C SER A 177 18.39 -30.72 -37.38
N GLY A 178 17.78 -30.92 -36.22
CA GLY A 178 17.86 -32.15 -35.45
C GLY A 178 17.20 -33.33 -36.17
N THR A 179 16.00 -33.15 -36.71
CA THR A 179 15.29 -34.18 -37.49
C THR A 179 16.05 -34.55 -38.76
N LEU A 180 16.61 -33.56 -39.46
CA LEU A 180 17.43 -33.81 -40.65
C LEU A 180 18.73 -34.54 -40.32
N ASN A 181 19.40 -34.21 -39.21
CA ASN A 181 20.63 -34.85 -38.77
C ASN A 181 20.41 -36.30 -38.27
N ASN A 182 19.34 -36.53 -37.51
CA ASN A 182 18.98 -37.86 -37.02
C ASN A 182 18.45 -38.75 -38.16
N GLY A 183 17.84 -38.14 -39.18
CA GLY A 183 17.35 -38.87 -40.33
C GLY A 183 18.49 -39.26 -41.28
N SER A 184 18.58 -40.55 -41.61
CA SER A 184 19.50 -41.04 -42.65
C SER A 184 18.97 -40.70 -44.04
N HIS A 185 19.06 -39.42 -44.40
CA HIS A 185 18.72 -38.91 -45.73
C HIS A 185 19.97 -38.91 -46.60
N GLY A 186 19.83 -39.19 -47.88
CA GLY A 186 20.96 -39.23 -48.81
C GLY A 186 20.55 -39.39 -50.25
N PHE A 187 21.51 -39.25 -51.14
CA PHE A 187 21.37 -39.48 -52.56
C PHE A 187 21.76 -40.91 -52.89
N ILE A 188 20.94 -41.56 -53.71
CA ILE A 188 21.24 -42.88 -54.27
C ILE A 188 21.68 -42.70 -55.71
N GLY A 189 22.95 -42.96 -56.00
CA GLY A 189 23.50 -42.91 -57.34
C GLY A 189 22.88 -43.99 -58.25
N ARG A 190 22.64 -43.64 -59.51
CA ARG A 190 22.07 -44.55 -60.54
C ARG A 190 22.91 -45.82 -60.75
N GLY A 191 24.19 -45.79 -60.38
CA GLY A 191 25.12 -46.93 -60.40
C GLY A 191 24.79 -48.04 -59.40
N ALA A 192 23.98 -47.76 -58.38
CA ALA A 192 23.61 -48.74 -57.36
C ALA A 192 22.66 -49.82 -57.88
N ARG A 193 21.91 -49.64 -58.97
CA ARG A 193 20.92 -50.61 -59.52
C ARG A 193 20.07 -51.34 -58.46
N ILE A 194 19.76 -50.70 -57.33
CA ILE A 194 18.92 -51.28 -56.28
C ILE A 194 17.50 -51.38 -56.85
N GLN A 195 16.86 -52.55 -56.73
CA GLN A 195 15.45 -52.69 -57.15
C GLN A 195 14.59 -51.71 -56.32
N GLY A 196 13.92 -50.80 -57.01
CA GLY A 196 13.04 -49.82 -56.37
C GLY A 196 11.88 -50.52 -55.64
N GLY A 197 11.63 -50.12 -54.39
CA GLY A 197 10.58 -50.68 -53.54
C GLY A 197 10.77 -50.30 -52.08
N LYS A 198 9.71 -50.37 -51.27
CA LYS A 198 9.82 -50.14 -49.82
C LYS A 198 10.43 -51.39 -49.17
N LEU A 199 11.74 -51.41 -48.97
CA LEU A 199 12.40 -52.40 -48.12
C LEU A 199 12.08 -52.08 -46.66
N ARG A 200 11.22 -52.87 -46.04
CA ARG A 200 10.96 -52.81 -44.58
C ARG A 200 11.79 -53.89 -43.89
N PHE A 201 12.41 -53.52 -42.78
CA PHE A 201 13.04 -54.44 -41.85
C PHE A 201 12.04 -54.63 -40.70
N THR A 202 11.31 -55.74 -40.70
CA THR A 202 10.23 -55.97 -39.74
C THR A 202 10.73 -56.71 -38.49
N ASP A 203 11.72 -57.58 -38.67
CA ASP A 203 12.28 -58.38 -37.58
C ASP A 203 13.67 -57.89 -37.17
N PRO A 204 14.00 -57.88 -35.87
CA PRO A 204 15.37 -57.69 -35.41
C PRO A 204 16.29 -58.76 -36.02
N PHE A 205 17.50 -58.35 -36.47
CA PHE A 205 18.52 -59.22 -37.09
C PHE A 205 18.26 -59.70 -38.54
N GLU A 206 17.36 -59.04 -39.28
CA GLU A 206 17.09 -59.37 -40.69
C GLU A 206 18.16 -58.83 -41.68
N TRP A 207 18.65 -59.68 -42.58
CA TRP A 207 19.52 -59.30 -43.71
C TRP A 207 18.76 -59.33 -45.03
N LYS A 208 18.74 -58.21 -45.76
CA LYS A 208 18.15 -58.14 -47.12
C LYS A 208 19.21 -58.37 -48.18
N ARG A 209 18.89 -59.22 -49.16
CA ARG A 209 19.75 -59.48 -50.32
C ARG A 209 19.66 -58.31 -51.30
N VAL A 210 20.82 -57.84 -51.78
CA VAL A 210 20.94 -56.79 -52.80
C VAL A 210 21.79 -57.28 -53.96
N ASN A 211 21.39 -56.97 -55.19
CA ASN A 211 22.02 -57.47 -56.43
C ASN A 211 23.21 -56.60 -56.90
N VAL A 212 23.95 -56.01 -55.96
CA VAL A 212 24.96 -54.98 -56.23
C VAL A 212 26.26 -55.37 -55.54
N SER A 213 27.39 -55.12 -56.19
CA SER A 213 28.71 -55.26 -55.54
C SER A 213 28.80 -54.32 -54.33
N GLY A 214 29.32 -54.81 -53.21
CA GLY A 214 29.36 -54.06 -51.94
C GLY A 214 30.15 -52.75 -52.00
N GLN A 215 31.14 -52.66 -52.90
CA GLN A 215 31.91 -51.42 -53.11
C GLN A 215 31.05 -50.34 -53.80
N ASN A 216 30.38 -50.71 -54.89
CA ASN A 216 29.45 -49.81 -55.59
C ASN A 216 28.25 -49.40 -54.72
N LEU A 217 27.81 -50.25 -53.79
CA LEU A 217 26.72 -49.93 -52.86
C LEU A 217 27.12 -48.82 -51.87
N ARG A 218 28.35 -48.84 -51.35
CA ARG A 218 28.87 -47.79 -50.46
C ARG A 218 29.11 -46.49 -51.23
N ASP A 219 29.75 -46.58 -52.40
CA ASP A 219 30.11 -45.42 -53.20
C ASP A 219 28.89 -44.73 -53.83
N SER A 220 27.78 -45.45 -54.01
CA SER A 220 26.53 -44.90 -54.55
C SER A 220 25.58 -44.34 -53.49
N LEU A 221 25.86 -44.50 -52.20
CA LEU A 221 25.05 -43.96 -51.11
C LEU A 221 25.78 -42.75 -50.52
N VAL A 222 25.39 -41.55 -50.95
CA VAL A 222 25.95 -40.30 -50.43
C VAL A 222 24.99 -39.73 -49.39
N PRO A 223 25.30 -39.75 -48.08
CA PRO A 223 24.44 -39.11 -47.10
C PRO A 223 24.36 -37.60 -47.37
N LEU A 224 23.19 -37.01 -47.12
CA LEU A 224 22.99 -35.58 -47.24
C LEU A 224 23.87 -34.87 -46.19
N PRO A 225 24.77 -33.95 -46.58
CA PRO A 225 25.56 -33.19 -45.62
C PRO A 225 24.65 -32.18 -44.92
N VAL A 226 24.05 -32.60 -43.81
CA VAL A 226 23.20 -31.77 -42.96
C VAL A 226 24.01 -31.24 -41.78
N ASN A 227 23.89 -29.94 -41.52
CA ASN A 227 24.52 -29.36 -40.35
C ASN A 227 23.75 -29.81 -39.09
N PRO A 228 24.46 -30.21 -38.02
CA PRO A 228 23.82 -30.49 -36.74
C PRO A 228 23.23 -29.20 -36.14
N PRO A 229 22.31 -29.32 -35.16
CA PRO A 229 21.76 -28.17 -34.45
C PRO A 229 22.89 -27.28 -33.91
N SER A 230 22.88 -26.00 -34.27
CA SER A 230 23.94 -25.08 -33.88
C SER A 230 23.87 -24.79 -32.38
N PRO A 231 24.96 -25.00 -31.61
CA PRO A 231 25.01 -24.64 -30.20
C PRO A 231 24.90 -23.11 -30.00
N VAL A 232 25.28 -22.31 -31.00
CA VAL A 232 25.13 -20.85 -30.97
C VAL A 232 23.66 -20.46 -31.02
N LEU A 233 22.86 -21.12 -31.86
CA LEU A 233 21.41 -20.91 -31.91
C LEU A 233 20.75 -21.36 -30.60
N PHE A 234 21.20 -22.48 -30.02
CA PHE A 234 20.69 -22.89 -28.71
C PHE A 234 21.00 -21.85 -27.62
N ASN A 235 22.22 -21.31 -27.57
CA ASN A 235 22.59 -20.26 -26.62
C ASN A 235 21.75 -18.99 -26.80
N LEU A 236 21.50 -18.58 -28.05
CA LEU A 236 20.62 -17.44 -28.33
C LEU A 236 19.16 -17.74 -27.93
N LEU A 237 18.66 -18.96 -28.15
CA LEU A 237 17.33 -19.38 -27.70
C LEU A 237 17.21 -19.27 -26.18
N SER A 238 18.21 -19.80 -25.46
CA SER A 238 18.26 -19.68 -24.00
C SER A 238 18.31 -18.22 -23.56
N LEU A 239 19.08 -17.36 -24.23
CA LEU A 239 19.15 -15.93 -23.93
C LEU A 239 17.77 -15.24 -24.12
N LEU A 240 17.09 -15.53 -25.24
CA LEU A 240 15.77 -14.96 -25.52
C LEU A 240 14.70 -15.44 -24.55
N ILE A 241 14.71 -16.72 -24.16
CA ILE A 241 13.80 -17.25 -23.13
C ILE A 241 14.05 -16.54 -21.81
N ASN A 242 15.31 -16.40 -21.39
CA ASN A 242 15.65 -15.69 -20.15
C ASN A 242 15.20 -14.22 -20.18
N TYR A 243 15.33 -13.52 -21.32
CA TYR A 243 14.82 -12.16 -21.44
C TYR A 243 13.30 -12.10 -21.45
N ALA A 244 12.62 -13.01 -22.14
CA ALA A 244 11.16 -13.09 -22.15
C ALA A 244 10.62 -13.37 -20.75
N GLU A 245 11.25 -14.27 -20.01
CA GLU A 245 10.93 -14.57 -18.62
C GLU A 245 11.15 -13.34 -17.75
N ARG A 246 12.32 -12.69 -17.79
CA ARG A 246 12.60 -11.48 -16.98
C ARG A 246 11.71 -10.28 -17.29
N VAL A 247 11.26 -10.12 -18.54
CA VAL A 247 10.33 -9.05 -18.92
C VAL A 247 8.92 -9.36 -18.42
N SER A 248 8.55 -10.64 -18.38
CA SER A 248 7.24 -11.09 -17.92
C SER A 248 7.16 -11.35 -16.42
N SER A 249 8.28 -11.65 -15.77
CA SER A 249 8.35 -12.15 -14.42
C SER A 249 8.70 -11.05 -13.43
N VAL A 250 8.23 -11.29 -12.22
CA VAL A 250 8.57 -10.52 -11.05
C VAL A 250 10.01 -10.85 -10.68
N ASN A 251 10.82 -9.82 -10.37
CA ASN A 251 12.24 -9.94 -9.99
C ASN A 251 12.47 -11.13 -9.03
N ASP A 252 13.57 -11.90 -9.15
CA ASP A 252 13.80 -13.16 -8.41
C ASP A 252 13.54 -13.06 -6.89
N ALA A 253 13.82 -11.90 -6.29
CA ALA A 253 13.53 -11.60 -4.88
C ALA A 253 12.03 -11.74 -4.52
N MET A 254 11.12 -11.40 -5.45
CA MET A 254 9.68 -11.56 -5.28
C MET A 254 9.17 -12.97 -5.61
N ALA A 255 9.96 -13.78 -6.33
CA ALA A 255 9.69 -15.19 -6.57
C ALA A 255 10.01 -16.07 -5.35
N GLY A 256 10.42 -15.46 -4.23
CA GLY A 256 10.72 -16.17 -2.97
C GLY A 256 12.10 -16.81 -2.96
N SER A 257 13.05 -16.34 -3.79
CA SER A 257 14.44 -16.76 -3.66
C SER A 257 14.94 -16.36 -2.27
N ASN A 258 15.34 -17.35 -1.47
CA ASN A 258 15.79 -17.12 -0.10
C ASN A 258 17.00 -16.16 -0.14
N PRO A 259 16.92 -14.95 0.46
CA PRO A 259 18.08 -14.07 0.51
C PRO A 259 19.20 -14.82 1.19
N GLY A 260 20.37 -14.92 0.54
CA GLY A 260 21.51 -15.65 1.10
C GLY A 260 21.77 -15.17 2.54
N GLN A 261 22.28 -16.08 3.40
CA GLN A 261 22.45 -15.88 4.86
C GLN A 261 23.10 -14.55 5.27
N ASN A 262 23.80 -13.86 4.37
CA ASN A 262 24.53 -12.62 4.62
C ASN A 262 23.81 -11.34 4.17
N THR A 263 22.57 -11.40 3.67
CA THR A 263 21.86 -10.19 3.18
C THR A 263 21.08 -9.55 4.33
N PRO A 264 21.42 -8.33 4.79
CA PRO A 264 20.62 -7.65 5.81
C PRO A 264 19.18 -7.44 5.34
N ALA A 265 18.21 -7.53 6.26
CA ALA A 265 16.78 -7.36 5.95
C ALA A 265 16.51 -6.07 5.16
N TYR A 266 17.18 -4.97 5.51
CA TYR A 266 17.07 -3.69 4.79
C TYR A 266 17.43 -3.81 3.30
N ASN A 267 18.55 -4.47 2.97
CA ASN A 267 18.97 -4.64 1.56
C ASN A 267 17.98 -5.53 0.80
N TYR A 268 17.44 -6.56 1.46
CA TYR A 268 16.41 -7.41 0.86
C TYR A 268 15.12 -6.62 0.58
N HIS A 269 14.67 -5.79 1.54
CA HIS A 269 13.52 -4.90 1.34
C HIS A 269 13.76 -3.87 0.23
N ALA A 270 14.94 -3.26 0.16
CA ALA A 270 15.30 -2.34 -0.91
C ALA A 270 15.28 -3.04 -2.29
N MET A 271 15.74 -4.30 -2.38
CA MET A 271 15.67 -5.09 -3.61
C MET A 271 14.24 -5.43 -4.01
N LEU A 272 13.38 -5.77 -3.05
CA LEU A 272 11.95 -5.98 -3.27
C LEU A 272 11.27 -4.70 -3.76
N GLU A 273 11.55 -3.57 -3.13
CA GLU A 273 10.97 -2.27 -3.50
C GLU A 273 11.35 -1.89 -4.94
N GLN A 274 12.64 -2.01 -5.30
CA GLN A 274 13.12 -1.77 -6.66
C GLN A 274 12.46 -2.69 -7.69
N GLY A 275 12.29 -3.98 -7.36
CA GLY A 275 11.57 -4.93 -8.20
C GLY A 275 10.10 -4.55 -8.40
N MET A 276 9.46 -3.96 -7.40
CA MET A 276 8.07 -3.52 -7.45
C MET A 276 7.85 -2.18 -8.14
N GLN A 277 8.86 -1.33 -8.36
CA GLN A 277 8.65 0.01 -8.91
C GLN A 277 7.91 0.01 -10.25
N VAL A 278 8.25 -0.93 -11.14
CA VAL A 278 7.60 -1.09 -12.45
C VAL A 278 6.12 -1.46 -12.28
N PHE A 279 5.84 -2.43 -11.41
CA PHE A 279 4.48 -2.88 -11.10
C PHE A 279 3.66 -1.81 -10.39
N ASN A 280 4.23 -1.10 -9.42
CA ASN A 280 3.60 0.00 -8.71
C ASN A 280 3.23 1.13 -9.67
N GLY A 281 4.06 1.41 -10.68
CA GLY A 281 3.72 2.36 -11.75
C GLY A 281 2.46 1.93 -12.52
N ILE A 282 2.36 0.64 -12.87
CA ILE A 282 1.20 0.07 -13.56
C ILE A 282 -0.03 0.06 -12.64
N PHE A 283 0.08 -0.41 -11.40
CA PHE A 283 -1.02 -0.45 -10.44
C PHE A 283 -1.54 0.94 -10.10
N LYS A 284 -0.66 1.94 -9.94
CA LYS A 284 -1.07 3.34 -9.76
C LYS A 284 -1.84 3.86 -10.97
N ARG A 285 -1.49 3.46 -12.20
CA ARG A 285 -2.25 3.83 -13.40
C ARG A 285 -3.63 3.16 -13.41
N CYS A 286 -3.71 1.87 -13.13
CA CYS A 286 -4.97 1.15 -13.00
C CYS A 286 -5.85 1.73 -11.89
N TYR A 287 -5.27 2.05 -10.74
CA TYR A 287 -5.96 2.68 -9.61
C TYR A 287 -6.53 4.05 -9.97
N ARG A 288 -5.76 4.90 -10.67
CA ARG A 288 -6.27 6.19 -11.18
C ARG A 288 -7.41 6.00 -12.19
N GLY A 289 -7.30 4.98 -13.05
CA GLY A 289 -8.38 4.57 -13.94
C GLY A 289 -9.64 4.20 -13.15
N PHE A 290 -9.49 3.27 -12.20
CA PHE A 290 -10.58 2.79 -11.37
C PHE A 290 -11.26 3.89 -10.54
N ARG A 291 -10.47 4.80 -9.95
CA ARG A 291 -11.02 5.98 -9.28
C ARG A 291 -11.89 6.82 -10.23
N LYS A 292 -11.43 7.09 -11.45
CA LYS A 292 -12.23 7.83 -12.45
C LYS A 292 -13.50 7.09 -12.85
N GLU A 293 -13.47 5.76 -12.90
CA GLU A 293 -14.65 4.94 -13.16
C GLU A 293 -15.66 5.03 -12.02
N LEU A 294 -15.23 4.86 -10.77
CA LEU A 294 -16.11 4.99 -9.59
C LEU A 294 -16.75 6.38 -9.52
N THR A 295 -15.99 7.45 -9.79
CA THR A 295 -16.54 8.81 -9.86
C THR A 295 -17.62 8.93 -10.94
N LYS A 296 -17.48 8.26 -12.09
CA LYS A 296 -18.51 8.26 -13.15
C LYS A 296 -19.74 7.46 -12.75
N LEU A 297 -19.56 6.30 -12.12
CA LEU A 297 -20.66 5.49 -11.60
C LEU A 297 -21.46 6.26 -10.55
N TYR A 298 -20.78 6.94 -9.61
CA TYR A 298 -21.45 7.81 -8.64
C TYR A 298 -22.30 8.90 -9.30
N ARG A 299 -21.75 9.56 -10.33
CA ARG A 299 -22.50 10.57 -11.10
C ARG A 299 -23.67 9.98 -11.88
N LEU A 300 -23.53 8.77 -12.42
CA LEU A 300 -24.61 8.09 -13.13
C LEU A 300 -25.74 7.73 -12.16
N ASN A 301 -25.41 7.20 -10.98
CA ASN A 301 -26.39 6.92 -9.93
C ASN A 301 -27.08 8.21 -9.47
N ALA A 302 -26.34 9.31 -9.31
CA ALA A 302 -26.94 10.60 -8.98
C ALA A 302 -28.05 11.04 -9.97
N ILE A 303 -27.90 10.73 -11.26
CA ILE A 303 -28.82 11.14 -12.32
C ILE A 303 -29.96 10.13 -12.51
N HIS A 304 -29.66 8.83 -12.46
CA HIS A 304 -30.55 7.77 -12.92
C HIS A 304 -31.13 6.89 -11.81
N LEU A 305 -30.62 6.96 -10.57
CA LEU A 305 -31.16 6.17 -9.47
C LEU A 305 -32.55 6.67 -9.09
N ASN A 306 -33.44 5.75 -8.74
CA ASN A 306 -34.74 6.11 -8.17
C ASN A 306 -34.53 6.80 -6.81
N PRO A 307 -35.49 7.65 -6.34
CA PRO A 307 -35.33 8.38 -5.08
C PRO A 307 -35.02 7.49 -3.87
N ILE A 308 -35.60 6.29 -3.85
CA ILE A 308 -35.36 5.24 -2.86
C ILE A 308 -35.20 3.92 -3.63
N GLU A 309 -34.08 3.24 -3.43
CA GLU A 309 -33.83 1.91 -3.97
C GLU A 309 -33.26 1.00 -2.87
N TYR A 310 -33.73 -0.25 -2.84
CA TYR A 310 -33.31 -1.24 -1.84
C TYR A 310 -32.39 -2.25 -2.52
N PHE A 311 -31.19 -2.42 -1.96
CA PHE A 311 -30.24 -3.44 -2.38
C PHE A 311 -30.20 -4.56 -1.35
N GLU A 312 -30.21 -5.81 -1.81
CA GLU A 312 -29.94 -6.96 -0.96
C GLU A 312 -28.42 -7.16 -0.85
N THR A 313 -27.87 -6.87 0.32
CA THR A 313 -26.47 -7.15 0.66
C THR A 313 -26.41 -8.43 1.52
N MET A 314 -25.25 -9.09 1.58
CA MET A 314 -25.05 -10.28 2.44
C MET A 314 -25.49 -10.07 3.90
N ASP A 315 -25.38 -8.83 4.41
CA ASP A 315 -25.69 -8.47 5.80
C ASP A 315 -27.12 -7.90 5.99
N GLY A 316 -27.94 -7.82 4.94
CA GLY A 316 -29.33 -7.34 5.00
C GLY A 316 -29.74 -6.40 3.86
N GLN A 317 -30.97 -5.89 3.91
CA GLN A 317 -31.47 -4.89 2.96
C GLN A 317 -30.88 -3.52 3.29
N ALA A 318 -30.02 -3.02 2.41
CA ALA A 318 -29.49 -1.66 2.48
C ALA A 318 -30.35 -0.73 1.62
N GLN A 319 -30.91 0.31 2.23
CA GLN A 319 -31.60 1.37 1.51
C GLN A 319 -30.58 2.41 1.05
N VAL A 320 -30.60 2.72 -0.25
CA VAL A 320 -29.77 3.77 -0.84
C VAL A 320 -30.69 4.87 -1.35
N LEU A 321 -30.42 6.11 -0.96
CA LEU A 321 -31.19 7.27 -1.41
C LEU A 321 -30.43 8.04 -2.49
N GLN A 322 -31.18 8.62 -3.43
CA GLN A 322 -30.59 9.53 -4.42
C GLN A 322 -29.97 10.78 -3.75
N SER A 323 -30.42 11.15 -2.55
CA SER A 323 -29.85 12.26 -1.77
C SER A 323 -28.42 12.01 -1.31
N ASP A 324 -28.02 10.74 -1.16
CA ASP A 324 -26.67 10.37 -0.72
C ASP A 324 -25.62 10.69 -1.80
N TYR A 325 -26.08 10.89 -3.04
CA TYR A 325 -25.28 11.24 -4.21
C TYR A 325 -25.07 12.75 -4.40
N LYS A 326 -25.39 13.59 -3.40
CA LYS A 326 -25.21 15.05 -3.46
C LYS A 326 -23.82 15.55 -3.05
N GLY A 327 -22.94 14.67 -2.55
CA GLY A 327 -21.58 15.00 -2.16
C GLY A 327 -20.67 15.31 -3.36
N ASP A 328 -19.41 15.71 -3.10
CA ASP A 328 -18.42 15.87 -4.17
C ASP A 328 -18.03 14.47 -4.71
N PRO A 329 -18.23 14.19 -6.01
CA PRO A 329 -17.81 12.92 -6.62
C PRO A 329 -16.31 12.59 -6.47
N LYS A 330 -15.47 13.56 -6.11
CA LYS A 330 -14.03 13.38 -5.89
C LYS A 330 -13.67 12.72 -4.56
N ASP A 331 -14.58 12.72 -3.59
CA ASP A 331 -14.36 12.12 -2.27
C ASP A 331 -14.33 10.59 -2.32
N ILE A 332 -14.80 10.02 -3.43
CA ILE A 332 -14.82 8.58 -3.65
C ILE A 332 -13.43 8.13 -4.07
N VAL A 333 -12.88 7.25 -3.25
CA VAL A 333 -11.58 6.62 -3.46
C VAL A 333 -11.75 5.10 -3.37
N PRO A 334 -11.10 4.32 -4.24
CA PRO A 334 -11.05 2.88 -4.06
C PRO A 334 -10.31 2.54 -2.76
N ALA A 335 -10.81 1.52 -2.05
CA ALA A 335 -10.23 1.05 -0.79
C ALA A 335 -8.82 0.46 -0.93
N SER A 336 -8.46 -0.02 -2.13
CA SER A 336 -7.14 -0.58 -2.39
C SER A 336 -6.06 0.51 -2.44
N ASP A 337 -5.07 0.54 -1.54
CA ASP A 337 -3.92 1.42 -1.69
C ASP A 337 -2.83 0.76 -2.56
N PRO A 338 -2.43 1.33 -3.72
CA PRO A 338 -1.31 0.84 -4.51
C PRO A 338 0.05 0.89 -3.78
N ASN A 339 0.13 1.59 -2.64
CA ASN A 339 1.31 1.65 -1.79
C ASN A 339 1.18 0.81 -0.52
N ALA A 340 0.20 -0.09 -0.35
CA ALA A 340 0.01 -0.85 0.90
C ALA A 340 1.26 -1.64 1.36
N PHE A 341 2.22 -1.94 0.49
CA PHE A 341 3.52 -2.53 0.89
C PHE A 341 4.43 -1.55 1.68
N SER A 342 4.17 -0.24 1.58
CA SER A 342 4.71 0.79 2.47
C SER A 342 4.30 0.57 3.92
N ASN A 343 3.27 -0.25 4.21
CA ASN A 343 2.83 -0.48 5.59
C ASN A 343 3.95 -1.12 6.40
N MET A 344 4.85 -1.92 5.80
CA MET A 344 6.02 -2.43 6.49
C MET A 344 7.06 -1.34 6.81
N GLU A 345 7.26 -0.37 5.91
CA GLU A 345 8.11 0.80 6.19
C GLU A 345 7.49 1.69 7.28
N SER A 346 6.17 1.90 7.21
CA SER A 346 5.40 2.62 8.23
C SER A 346 5.49 1.91 9.58
N GLN A 347 5.39 0.58 9.60
CA GLN A 347 5.54 -0.23 10.80
C GLN A 347 6.96 -0.16 11.36
N MET A 348 7.99 -0.20 10.52
CA MET A 348 9.39 0.00 10.95
C MET A 348 9.63 1.40 11.53
N LYS A 349 9.11 2.45 10.87
CA LYS A 349 9.21 3.84 11.37
C LYS A 349 8.46 4.01 12.68
N ALA A 350 7.28 3.38 12.81
CA ALA A 350 6.49 3.42 14.03
C ALA A 350 7.16 2.66 15.18
N ASN A 351 7.73 1.49 14.91
CA ASN A 351 8.54 0.73 15.88
C ASN A 351 9.76 1.54 16.32
N PHE A 352 10.50 2.15 15.40
CA PHE A 352 11.65 3.00 15.73
C PHE A 352 11.23 4.22 16.56
N LEU A 353 10.09 4.83 16.23
CA LEU A 353 9.54 5.94 17.01
C LEU A 353 9.14 5.49 18.43
N ALA A 354 8.55 4.31 18.58
CA ALA A 354 8.22 3.71 19.87
C ALA A 354 9.48 3.43 20.71
N GLU A 355 10.52 2.85 20.11
CA GLU A 355 11.83 2.62 20.76
C GLU A 355 12.50 3.94 21.19
N ARG A 356 12.41 4.99 20.36
CA ARG A 356 12.94 6.31 20.70
C ARG A 356 12.15 7.02 21.77
N ALA A 357 10.82 6.92 21.74
CA ALA A 357 9.94 7.46 22.77
C ALA A 357 10.15 6.78 24.13
N ALA A 358 10.52 5.49 24.16
CA ALA A 358 10.85 4.77 25.39
C ALA A 358 12.18 5.22 26.03
N ILE A 359 13.14 5.70 25.23
CA ILE A 359 14.50 6.02 25.69
C ILE A 359 14.68 7.52 25.96
N THR A 360 14.03 8.39 25.18
CA THR A 360 14.16 9.84 25.31
C THR A 360 12.92 10.43 25.99
N PRO A 361 13.06 10.99 27.21
CA PRO A 361 11.97 11.70 27.88
C PRO A 361 11.55 12.94 27.08
N GLY A 362 10.26 13.10 26.79
CA GLY A 362 9.71 14.28 26.12
C GLY A 362 8.77 13.99 24.94
N TYR A 363 8.70 12.75 24.46
CA TYR A 363 7.70 12.34 23.47
C TYR A 363 6.32 12.19 24.11
N ASN A 364 5.27 12.56 23.36
CA ASN A 364 3.90 12.24 23.73
C ASN A 364 3.67 10.73 23.50
N THR A 365 3.82 9.94 24.56
CA THR A 365 3.75 8.47 24.51
C THR A 365 2.41 7.96 23.95
N PRO A 366 1.23 8.52 24.29
CA PRO A 366 -0.04 8.11 23.69
C PRO A 366 -0.15 8.39 22.19
N ALA A 367 0.37 9.53 21.72
CA ALA A 367 0.34 9.86 20.30
C ALA A 367 1.30 8.97 19.48
N VAL A 368 2.39 8.51 20.09
CA VAL A 368 3.31 7.54 19.48
C VAL A 368 2.66 6.16 19.41
N GLU A 369 2.03 5.72 20.49
CA GLU A 369 1.32 4.44 20.55
C GLU A 369 0.17 4.39 19.55
N ARG A 370 -0.60 5.48 19.42
CA ARG A 370 -1.64 5.59 18.39
C ARG A 370 -1.07 5.38 16.98
N ARG A 371 0.06 6.03 16.66
CA ARG A 371 0.71 5.88 15.34
C ARG A 371 1.25 4.47 15.12
N LEU A 372 1.65 3.77 16.19
CA LEU A 372 2.07 2.38 16.13
C LEU A 372 0.91 1.45 15.81
N LEU A 373 -0.22 1.61 16.51
CA LEU A 373 -1.43 0.83 16.28
C LEU A 373 -2.03 1.10 14.90
N GLU A 374 -2.04 2.36 14.44
CA GLU A 374 -2.43 2.73 13.07
C GLU A 374 -1.52 2.07 12.03
N ALA A 375 -0.20 2.00 12.26
CA ALA A 375 0.74 1.35 11.35
C ALA A 375 0.65 -0.19 11.34
N MET A 376 0.03 -0.78 12.36
CA MET A 376 -0.23 -2.23 12.44
C MET A 376 -1.55 -2.64 11.76
N ASP A 377 -2.30 -1.69 11.17
CA ASP A 377 -3.59 -1.91 10.51
C ASP A 377 -4.63 -2.59 11.44
N ILE A 378 -4.60 -2.31 12.74
CA ILE A 378 -5.60 -2.83 13.69
C ILE A 378 -6.89 -1.99 13.54
N PRO A 379 -8.03 -2.58 13.14
CA PRO A 379 -9.31 -1.86 13.07
C PRO A 379 -9.73 -1.39 14.47
N ASP A 380 -10.30 -0.18 14.56
CA ASP A 380 -10.76 0.45 15.81
C ASP A 380 -9.69 0.56 16.91
N PHE A 381 -8.63 1.34 16.65
CA PHE A 381 -7.56 1.66 17.62
C PHE A 381 -8.06 2.17 18.98
N GLN A 382 -9.27 2.74 19.01
CA GLN A 382 -9.90 3.30 20.20
C GLN A 382 -10.40 2.23 21.19
N GLU A 383 -10.67 1.01 20.72
CA GLU A 383 -11.04 -0.12 21.58
C GLU A 383 -9.80 -0.70 22.30
N VAL A 384 -8.67 -0.75 21.60
CA VAL A 384 -7.42 -1.32 22.10
C VAL A 384 -6.68 -0.35 23.03
N TYR A 385 -6.78 0.96 22.81
CA TYR A 385 -6.14 1.99 23.63
C TYR A 385 -7.10 3.14 23.98
N PRO A 386 -7.91 3.00 25.05
CA PRO A 386 -8.82 4.05 25.47
C PRO A 386 -8.05 5.27 25.98
N THR A 387 -8.31 6.43 25.37
CA THR A 387 -7.65 7.70 25.69
C THR A 387 -8.67 8.71 26.23
N ASP A 388 -8.32 9.44 27.30
CA ASP A 388 -9.14 10.55 27.81
C ASP A 388 -9.15 11.76 26.85
N GLU A 389 -10.03 12.74 27.06
CA GLU A 389 -10.13 14.00 26.26
C GLU A 389 -8.82 14.81 26.16
N LYS A 390 -7.80 14.47 26.98
CA LYS A 390 -6.46 15.08 26.98
C LYS A 390 -5.37 14.20 26.36
N GLY A 391 -5.73 13.07 25.75
CA GLY A 391 -4.78 12.20 25.05
C GLY A 391 -3.84 11.42 25.97
N GLN A 392 -4.28 11.08 27.19
CA GLN A 392 -3.59 10.15 28.11
C GLN A 392 -4.37 8.84 28.21
N PRO A 393 -3.71 7.67 28.34
CA PRO A 393 -4.39 6.39 28.53
C PRO A 393 -5.20 6.43 29.81
N VAL A 394 -6.43 5.90 29.75
CA VAL A 394 -7.20 5.57 30.94
C VAL A 394 -6.51 4.39 31.59
N ILE A 395 -5.52 4.65 32.44
CA ILE A 395 -4.98 3.64 33.34
C ILE A 395 -6.15 3.26 34.25
N PRO A 396 -6.60 2.00 34.31
CA PRO A 396 -7.57 1.59 35.32
C PRO A 396 -7.01 2.03 36.68
N PRO A 397 -7.83 2.68 37.53
CA PRO A 397 -7.34 3.33 38.74
C PRO A 397 -6.46 2.35 39.54
N PRO A 398 -5.27 2.77 40.00
CA PRO A 398 -4.42 1.90 40.81
C PRO A 398 -5.25 1.38 41.99
N GLN A 399 -5.40 0.06 42.08
CA GLN A 399 -5.95 -0.56 43.27
C GLN A 399 -5.01 -0.26 44.43
N ASN A 400 -5.54 0.46 45.41
CA ASN A 400 -5.01 0.81 46.73
C ASN A 400 -3.47 0.85 46.89
N PRO A 401 -2.86 1.97 47.30
CA PRO A 401 -1.43 2.04 47.64
C PRO A 401 -0.97 1.03 48.70
N GLU A 402 -1.90 0.40 49.43
CA GLU A 402 -1.66 -0.69 50.37
C GLU A 402 -1.34 -2.03 49.70
N LEU A 403 -1.89 -2.30 48.51
CA LEU A 403 -1.67 -3.52 47.74
C LEU A 403 -0.32 -3.48 47.00
N GLU A 404 0.11 -2.29 46.59
CA GLU A 404 1.44 -2.08 46.02
C GLU A 404 2.54 -2.13 47.09
N LEU A 405 2.29 -1.59 48.29
CA LEU A 405 3.16 -1.80 49.46
C LEU A 405 3.21 -3.28 49.85
N GLN A 406 2.08 -4.01 49.80
CA GLN A 406 2.07 -5.45 50.03
C GLN A 406 2.79 -6.24 48.95
N MET A 407 2.63 -5.90 47.67
CA MET A 407 3.35 -6.55 46.58
C MET A 407 4.85 -6.27 46.64
N ILE A 408 5.26 -5.03 46.91
CA ILE A 408 6.66 -4.65 47.10
C ILE A 408 7.22 -5.34 48.35
N GLU A 409 6.44 -5.45 49.43
CA GLU A 409 6.87 -6.13 50.66
C GLU A 409 6.91 -7.66 50.51
N GLU A 410 6.02 -8.26 49.72
CA GLU A 410 6.08 -9.66 49.32
C GLU A 410 7.27 -9.92 48.38
N GLU A 411 7.54 -9.04 47.42
CA GLU A 411 8.76 -9.11 46.59
C GLU A 411 10.03 -8.96 47.43
N ARG A 412 10.02 -8.08 48.44
CA ARG A 412 11.12 -7.94 49.39
C ARG A 412 11.28 -9.21 50.23
N LYS A 413 10.19 -9.77 50.75
CA LYS A 413 10.21 -11.02 51.55
C LYS A 413 10.62 -12.23 50.72
N THR A 414 10.18 -12.33 49.47
CA THR A 414 10.56 -13.43 48.57
C THR A 414 12.03 -13.33 48.19
N LYS A 415 12.53 -12.13 47.85
CA LYS A 415 13.97 -11.91 47.63
C LYS A 415 14.79 -12.19 48.89
N GLU A 416 14.34 -11.77 50.07
CA GLU A 416 15.03 -12.06 51.33
C GLU A 416 15.00 -13.55 51.67
N SER A 417 13.89 -14.25 51.39
CA SER A 417 13.79 -15.70 51.53
C SER A 417 14.73 -16.44 50.57
N GLN A 418 14.83 -16.00 49.31
CA GLN A 418 15.79 -16.53 48.34
C GLN A 418 17.24 -16.29 48.79
N LEU A 419 17.54 -15.09 49.32
CA LEU A 419 18.86 -14.76 49.85
C LEU A 419 19.20 -15.62 51.07
N ARG A 420 18.26 -15.84 51.99
CA ARG A 420 18.42 -16.74 53.15
C ARG A 420 18.54 -18.20 52.73
N ALA A 421 17.80 -18.63 51.70
CA ALA A 421 17.93 -19.97 51.15
C ALA A 421 19.30 -20.17 50.49
N ALA A 422 19.79 -19.17 49.75
CA ALA A 422 21.12 -19.17 49.14
C ALA A 422 22.23 -19.16 50.20
N THR A 423 22.14 -18.35 51.26
CA THR A 423 23.12 -18.38 52.35
C THR A 423 23.07 -19.69 53.15
N ASN A 424 21.89 -20.27 53.36
CA ASN A 424 21.76 -21.58 54.00
C ASN A 424 22.32 -22.70 53.13
N GLN A 425 22.11 -22.66 51.81
CA GLN A 425 22.74 -23.59 50.87
C GLN A 425 24.27 -23.42 50.88
N PHE A 426 24.77 -22.19 50.80
CA PHE A 426 26.20 -21.92 50.79
C PHE A 426 26.89 -22.34 52.10
N THR A 427 26.25 -22.12 53.25
CA THR A 427 26.77 -22.58 54.55
C THR A 427 26.68 -24.10 54.69
N ALA A 428 25.64 -24.75 54.16
CA ALA A 428 25.54 -26.20 54.12
C ALA A 428 26.60 -26.82 53.20
N GLU A 429 26.85 -26.23 52.03
CA GLU A 429 27.93 -26.62 51.11
C GLU A 429 29.30 -26.41 51.76
N SER A 430 29.51 -25.29 52.45
CA SER A 430 30.75 -25.04 53.19
C SER A 430 30.97 -26.08 54.29
N LYS A 431 29.92 -26.44 55.05
CA LYS A 431 30.01 -27.51 56.06
C LYS A 431 30.27 -28.88 55.42
N ALA A 432 29.59 -29.21 54.33
CA ALA A 432 29.82 -30.46 53.60
C ALA A 432 31.24 -30.54 53.03
N MET A 433 31.80 -29.43 52.56
CA MET A 433 33.18 -29.35 52.09
C MET A 433 34.18 -29.53 53.27
N VAL A 434 33.89 -28.94 54.43
CA VAL A 434 34.67 -29.19 55.66
C VAL A 434 34.58 -30.66 56.06
N ASP A 435 33.39 -31.26 56.08
CA ASP A 435 33.21 -32.67 56.45
C ASP A 435 33.90 -33.61 55.45
N GLN A 436 33.83 -33.33 54.14
CA GLN A 436 34.61 -34.04 53.13
C GLN A 436 36.11 -33.87 53.36
N SER A 437 36.57 -32.68 53.73
CA SER A 437 37.98 -32.45 54.06
C SER A 437 38.40 -33.23 55.30
N VAL A 438 37.54 -33.39 56.30
CA VAL A 438 37.78 -34.19 57.51
C VAL A 438 37.78 -35.68 57.20
N ILE A 439 36.87 -36.16 56.35
CA ILE A 439 36.85 -37.55 55.88
C ILE A 439 38.13 -37.85 55.11
N LEU A 440 38.54 -36.97 54.19
CA LEU A 440 39.80 -37.09 53.47
C LEU A 440 40.99 -37.05 54.44
N LEU A 441 40.96 -36.20 55.46
CA LEU A 441 42.00 -36.12 56.49
C LEU A 441 42.06 -37.42 57.31
N ASN A 442 40.92 -38.05 57.62
CA ASN A 442 40.87 -39.34 58.29
C ASN A 442 41.33 -40.49 57.39
N GLN A 443 41.02 -40.45 56.08
CA GLN A 443 41.53 -41.41 55.10
C GLN A 443 43.05 -41.27 54.90
N VAL A 444 43.55 -40.04 54.74
CA VAL A 444 44.99 -39.75 54.64
C VAL A 444 45.72 -40.08 55.94
N LYS A 445 45.11 -39.83 57.13
CA LYS A 445 45.66 -40.27 58.43
C LYS A 445 45.66 -41.80 58.58
N ALA A 446 44.66 -42.49 58.04
CA ALA A 446 44.61 -43.95 58.05
C ALA A 446 45.63 -44.57 57.08
N GLU A 447 45.94 -43.90 55.97
CA GLU A 447 46.88 -44.39 54.95
C GLU A 447 48.35 -43.98 55.19
N LEU A 448 48.65 -43.06 56.11
CA LEU A 448 50.02 -42.57 56.35
C LEU A 448 50.37 -42.44 57.85
N MET A 449 50.95 -43.51 58.40
CA MET A 449 52.01 -43.39 59.42
C MET A 449 53.35 -43.67 58.71
N PRO A 450 54.43 -42.85 58.76
CA PRO A 450 54.67 -41.57 59.46
C PRO A 450 55.16 -40.42 58.53
N ALA A 451 54.78 -39.16 58.79
CA ALA A 451 55.61 -37.97 58.48
C ALA A 451 54.95 -36.68 59.01
N GLU A 452 55.31 -36.27 60.23
CA GLU A 452 54.85 -35.07 60.96
C GLU A 452 55.05 -33.73 60.22
N VAL A 453 55.73 -33.73 59.07
CA VAL A 453 55.98 -32.55 58.24
C VAL A 453 54.78 -32.18 57.35
N ALA A 454 53.97 -33.16 56.94
CA ALA A 454 52.74 -32.89 56.17
C ALA A 454 51.67 -32.24 57.05
N ILE A 455 51.52 -32.71 58.29
CA ILE A 455 50.53 -32.21 59.26
C ILE A 455 50.72 -30.70 59.52
N LYS A 456 51.96 -30.22 59.67
CA LYS A 456 52.24 -28.79 59.90
C LYS A 456 51.91 -27.89 58.70
N LYS A 457 52.20 -28.34 57.48
CA LYS A 457 51.85 -27.57 56.26
C LYS A 457 50.34 -27.52 56.04
N PHE A 458 49.63 -28.60 56.36
CA PHE A 458 48.17 -28.66 56.22
C PHE A 458 47.44 -27.94 57.36
N GLN A 459 47.93 -27.97 58.60
CA GLN A 459 47.40 -27.12 59.69
C GLN A 459 47.49 -25.63 59.33
N ALA A 460 48.61 -25.18 58.75
CA ALA A 460 48.74 -23.81 58.27
C ALA A 460 47.73 -23.44 57.17
N LEU A 461 47.37 -24.39 56.29
CA LEU A 461 46.33 -24.18 55.28
C LEU A 461 44.93 -24.13 55.89
N THR A 462 44.64 -24.98 56.87
CA THR A 462 43.35 -24.97 57.59
C THR A 462 43.18 -23.68 58.39
N ASP A 463 44.23 -23.21 59.06
CA ASP A 463 44.18 -21.96 59.83
C ASP A 463 44.05 -20.74 58.89
N ARG A 464 44.69 -20.77 57.72
CA ARG A 464 44.48 -19.75 56.68
C ARG A 464 43.05 -19.76 56.17
N SER A 465 42.48 -20.94 55.93
CA SER A 465 41.08 -21.05 55.50
C SER A 465 40.14 -20.51 56.57
N LYS A 466 40.37 -20.83 57.85
CA LYS A 466 39.58 -20.32 58.97
C LYS A 466 39.65 -18.80 59.07
N ALA A 467 40.85 -18.22 58.97
CA ALA A 467 41.05 -16.78 58.98
C ALA A 467 40.30 -16.07 57.83
N ILE A 468 40.29 -16.65 56.63
CA ILE A 468 39.53 -16.14 55.49
C ILE A 468 38.02 -16.17 55.79
N THR A 469 37.49 -17.26 56.36
CA THR A 469 36.08 -17.31 56.78
C THR A 469 35.73 -16.30 57.87
N ASP A 470 36.61 -16.08 58.85
CA ASP A 470 36.38 -15.09 59.90
C ASP A 470 36.42 -13.66 59.36
N GLU A 471 37.30 -13.37 58.40
CA GLU A 471 37.36 -12.08 57.68
C GLU A 471 36.06 -11.82 56.92
N TYR A 472 35.56 -12.81 56.17
CA TYR A 472 34.29 -12.69 55.46
C TYR A 472 33.09 -12.56 56.40
N LEU A 473 33.05 -13.30 57.51
CA LEU A 473 32.01 -13.16 58.53
C LEU A 473 31.97 -11.73 59.09
N ARG A 474 33.15 -11.17 59.40
CA ARG A 474 33.27 -9.80 59.90
C ARG A 474 32.83 -8.76 58.88
N GLU A 475 33.16 -8.97 57.60
CA GLU A 475 32.72 -8.11 56.49
C GLU A 475 31.20 -8.18 56.31
N THR A 476 30.59 -9.36 56.46
CA THR A 476 29.13 -9.50 56.42
C THR A 476 28.42 -8.88 57.63
N GLU A 477 29.01 -8.94 58.83
CA GLU A 477 28.48 -8.26 60.03
C GLU A 477 28.53 -6.74 59.88
N LEU A 478 29.62 -6.19 59.35
CA LEU A 478 29.76 -4.75 59.06
C LEU A 478 28.73 -4.25 58.04
N LEU A 479 28.45 -5.05 57.00
CA LEU A 479 27.40 -4.76 56.02
C LEU A 479 25.98 -4.84 56.60
N LEU A 480 25.78 -5.67 57.63
CA LEU A 480 24.51 -5.77 58.36
C LEU A 480 24.31 -4.61 59.35
N GLU A 481 25.37 -4.14 60.02
CA GLU A 481 25.34 -2.96 60.89
C GLU A 481 25.10 -1.67 60.09
N ASP A 482 25.81 -1.45 58.97
CA ASP A 482 25.61 -0.27 58.10
C ASP A 482 24.19 -0.21 57.50
N LYS A 483 23.52 -1.35 57.35
CA LYS A 483 22.10 -1.41 56.95
C LYS A 483 21.13 -1.20 58.10
N ARG A 484 21.50 -1.55 59.34
CA ARG A 484 20.68 -1.25 60.53
C ARG A 484 20.70 0.24 60.87
N ASP A 485 21.86 0.89 60.76
CA ASP A 485 21.99 2.32 61.02
C ASP A 485 21.26 3.18 59.97
N LYS A 486 21.14 2.69 58.73
CA LYS A 486 20.33 3.32 57.67
C LYS A 486 18.82 3.04 57.76
N ALA A 487 18.38 2.21 58.71
CA ALA A 487 16.98 1.79 58.87
C ALA A 487 16.34 2.22 60.21
N ALA A 488 17.04 3.01 61.05
CA ALA A 488 16.45 3.61 62.25
C ALA A 488 15.71 4.93 61.90
N PRO A 489 14.39 5.05 62.18
CA PRO A 489 13.63 6.27 61.90
C PRO A 489 13.93 7.37 62.93
N GLU A 490 14.22 8.59 62.45
CA GLU A 490 14.27 9.81 63.27
C GLU A 490 12.92 10.01 63.97
N GLY A 491 12.94 10.08 65.30
CA GLY A 491 11.77 10.38 66.13
C GLY A 491 11.34 11.85 65.99
N PRO A 492 10.08 12.18 66.35
CA PRO A 492 9.51 13.50 66.12
C PRO A 492 10.09 14.53 67.10
N ALA A 493 10.53 15.68 66.57
CA ALA A 493 10.86 16.84 67.38
C ALA A 493 9.63 17.76 67.48
N ASP A 494 9.22 18.03 68.73
CA ASP A 494 8.45 19.21 69.14
C ASP A 494 9.27 20.51 68.95
#